data_AF-A0A2W5YQL4-F1
#
_entry.id   AF-A0A2W5YQL4-F1
#
_cell.length_a   1.000
_cell.length_b   1.000
_cell.length_c   1.000
_cell.angle_alpha   90.00
_cell.angle_beta   90.00
_cell.angle_gamma   90.00
#
_symmetry.space_group_name_H-M   'P 1'
#
loop_
_entity.id
_entity.type
_entity.pdbx_description
1 polymer ?
#
loop_
_entity_poly.entity_id
_entity_poly.type
_entity_poly.pdbx_seq_one_letter_code
_entity_poly.pdbx_strand_id
1 'polypeptide(L)'
;MVKETTWSKLRELWAIRRRCKQIQSEQGEAASPRASSAVAPTALLSKPLFVCFSACFFAACLLHARDMWHHGWLPYHSAPLPLNCYWTALVILDFIAAVLLLTRPRAGLAMALLVMGSDVALNVFARFDLHLIQHAGGATLLLAQLLFFGLMSAVALYFSGRPEADQANLITPNDP
;
A
#
# COMPACT_ATOMS: atom_id res chain seq x y z
N MET A 1 46.51 11.10 -42.49
CA MET A 1 45.33 11.49 -41.67
C MET A 1 44.35 10.33 -41.68
N VAL A 2 44.47 9.41 -40.72
CA VAL A 2 43.70 8.15 -40.68
C VAL A 2 42.37 8.44 -39.96
N LYS A 3 41.25 8.24 -40.66
CA LYS A 3 39.91 8.31 -40.07
C LYS A 3 39.74 7.10 -39.16
N GLU A 4 39.90 7.29 -37.86
CA GLU A 4 39.47 6.28 -36.89
C GLU A 4 37.98 6.02 -37.10
N THR A 5 37.65 4.77 -37.45
CA THR A 5 36.27 4.37 -37.70
C THR A 5 35.56 4.21 -36.36
N THR A 6 34.32 4.71 -36.29
CA THR A 6 33.41 4.59 -35.13
C THR A 6 33.31 3.16 -34.56
N TRP A 7 33.64 2.16 -35.36
CA TRP A 7 33.74 0.74 -35.00
C TRP A 7 34.91 0.38 -34.06
N SER A 8 36.00 1.14 -34.01
CA SER A 8 37.08 0.92 -33.02
C SER A 8 36.61 1.32 -31.62
N LYS A 9 36.00 2.51 -31.49
CA LYS A 9 35.48 3.05 -30.22
C LYS A 9 34.38 2.19 -29.62
N LEU A 10 33.49 1.64 -30.45
CA LEU A 10 32.44 0.72 -30.00
C LEU A 10 33.01 -0.59 -29.44
N ARG A 11 34.10 -1.11 -30.02
CA ARG A 11 34.78 -2.32 -29.52
C ARG A 11 35.49 -2.06 -28.19
N GLU A 12 36.11 -0.90 -28.02
CA GLU A 12 36.70 -0.49 -26.75
C GLU A 12 35.66 -0.35 -25.64
N LEU A 13 34.53 0.31 -25.92
CA LEU A 13 33.45 0.44 -24.94
C LEU A 13 32.87 -0.93 -24.54
N TRP A 14 32.75 -1.86 -25.49
CA TRP A 14 32.33 -3.23 -25.19
C TRP A 14 33.34 -3.99 -24.33
N ALA A 15 34.63 -3.81 -24.58
CA ALA A 15 35.69 -4.44 -23.79
C ALA A 15 35.72 -3.89 -22.35
N ILE A 16 35.55 -2.58 -22.17
CA ILE A 16 35.46 -1.92 -20.86
C ILE A 16 34.24 -2.43 -20.09
N ARG A 17 33.06 -2.45 -20.72
CA ARG A 17 31.83 -2.93 -20.09
C ARG A 17 31.94 -4.39 -19.61
N ARG A 18 32.58 -5.25 -20.41
CA ARG A 18 32.80 -6.66 -20.04
C ARG A 18 33.74 -6.78 -18.85
N ARG A 19 34.83 -6.01 -18.81
CA ARG A 19 35.77 -5.99 -17.66
C ARG A 19 35.11 -5.48 -16.39
N CYS A 20 34.31 -4.41 -16.46
CA CYS A 20 33.58 -3.92 -15.28
C CYS A 20 32.63 -4.97 -14.71
N LYS A 21 31.95 -5.74 -15.58
CA LYS A 21 31.04 -6.81 -15.14
C LYS A 21 31.77 -7.95 -14.44
N GLN A 22 32.98 -8.27 -14.90
CA GLN A 22 33.82 -9.31 -14.32
C GLN A 22 34.44 -8.88 -12.97
N ILE A 23 34.87 -7.62 -12.86
CA ILE A 23 35.32 -7.05 -11.58
C ILE A 23 34.17 -7.04 -10.56
N GLN A 24 32.94 -6.75 -10.98
CA GLN A 24 31.76 -6.82 -10.10
C GLN A 24 31.48 -8.24 -9.62
N SER A 25 31.62 -9.27 -10.46
CA SER A 25 31.44 -10.66 -10.01
C SER A 25 32.55 -11.10 -9.06
N GLU A 26 33.80 -10.74 -9.33
CA GLU A 26 34.95 -11.08 -8.48
C GLU A 26 34.90 -10.34 -7.13
N GLN A 27 34.46 -9.09 -7.11
CA GLN A 27 34.22 -8.35 -5.87
C GLN A 27 33.00 -8.88 -5.08
N GLY A 28 32.00 -9.43 -5.77
CA GLY A 28 30.86 -10.12 -5.14
C GLY A 28 31.25 -11.45 -4.49
N GLU A 29 32.28 -12.12 -5.01
CA GLU A 29 32.73 -13.43 -4.52
C GLU A 29 33.84 -13.32 -3.45
N ALA A 30 34.68 -12.29 -3.51
CA ALA A 30 35.76 -12.04 -2.53
C ALA A 30 35.31 -11.30 -1.25
N ALA A 31 34.11 -10.71 -1.23
CA ALA A 31 33.56 -10.00 -0.08
C ALA A 31 32.89 -10.90 0.98
N SER A 32 33.46 -12.09 1.23
CA SER A 32 33.51 -12.73 2.57
C SER A 32 32.15 -13.00 3.27
N PRO A 33 32.11 -13.51 4.51
CA PRO A 33 31.74 -14.90 4.80
C PRO A 33 30.41 -14.98 5.56
N ARG A 34 29.67 -16.09 5.40
CA ARG A 34 28.71 -16.62 6.40
C ARG A 34 27.94 -15.54 7.18
N ALA A 35 27.22 -14.66 6.49
CA ALA A 35 26.35 -13.69 7.15
C ALA A 35 25.18 -14.46 7.78
N SER A 36 25.14 -14.47 9.12
CA SER A 36 24.00 -14.92 9.91
C SER A 36 22.69 -14.48 9.27
N SER A 37 21.75 -15.42 9.19
CA SER A 37 20.34 -15.25 8.83
C SER A 37 19.59 -14.39 9.86
N ALA A 38 20.04 -13.14 10.04
CA ALA A 38 19.26 -12.15 10.76
C ALA A 38 18.22 -11.63 9.78
N VAL A 39 17.00 -12.18 9.87
CA VAL A 39 15.82 -11.60 9.22
C VAL A 39 15.81 -10.12 9.56
N ALA A 40 15.96 -9.27 8.55
CA ALA A 40 16.03 -7.83 8.76
C ALA A 40 14.81 -7.38 9.58
N PRO A 41 14.96 -6.61 10.67
CA PRO A 41 13.84 -6.23 11.57
C PRO A 41 12.68 -5.52 10.84
N THR A 42 12.94 -4.97 9.65
CA THR A 42 11.92 -4.37 8.78
C THR A 42 10.97 -5.38 8.12
N ALA A 43 11.39 -6.64 7.94
CA ALA A 43 10.55 -7.74 7.43
C ALA A 43 9.46 -8.14 8.42
N LEU A 44 9.86 -8.30 9.69
CA LEU A 44 9.00 -8.74 10.76
C LEU A 44 7.93 -7.70 11.12
N LEU A 45 8.22 -6.41 10.91
CA LEU A 45 7.28 -5.33 11.21
C LEU A 45 6.16 -5.18 10.16
N SER A 46 6.35 -5.67 8.94
CA SER A 46 5.39 -5.48 7.84
C SER A 46 4.11 -6.30 8.02
N LYS A 47 4.23 -7.59 8.32
CA LYS A 47 3.08 -8.51 8.51
C LYS A 47 2.07 -8.04 9.57
N PRO A 48 2.48 -7.71 10.82
CA PRO A 48 1.52 -7.25 11.82
C PRO A 48 0.83 -5.95 11.40
N LEU A 49 1.51 -5.08 10.65
CA LEU A 49 0.92 -3.85 10.14
C LEU A 49 -0.20 -4.11 9.12
N PHE A 50 0.00 -5.03 8.18
CA PHE A 50 -1.05 -5.43 7.23
C PHE A 50 -2.22 -6.12 7.92
N VAL A 51 -1.97 -6.92 8.97
CA VAL A 51 -3.01 -7.50 9.81
C VAL A 51 -3.80 -6.42 10.54
N CYS A 52 -3.12 -5.43 11.13
CA CYS A 52 -3.78 -4.30 11.78
C CYS A 52 -4.65 -3.51 10.79
N PHE A 53 -4.14 -3.18 9.60
CA PHE A 53 -4.93 -2.51 8.57
C PHE A 53 -6.14 -3.34 8.15
N SER A 54 -5.97 -4.64 7.94
CA SER A 54 -7.06 -5.56 7.60
C SER A 54 -8.14 -5.56 8.70
N ALA A 55 -7.74 -5.61 9.97
CA ALA A 55 -8.66 -5.54 11.10
C ALA A 55 -9.44 -4.21 11.15
N CYS A 56 -8.80 -3.07 10.83
CA CYS A 56 -9.48 -1.78 10.73
C CYS A 56 -10.55 -1.77 9.64
N PHE A 57 -10.25 -2.27 8.43
CA PHE A 57 -11.22 -2.38 7.35
C PHE A 57 -12.35 -3.36 7.68
N PHE A 58 -12.04 -4.48 8.33
CA PHE A 58 -13.07 -5.42 8.77
C PHE A 58 -14.00 -4.80 9.82
N ALA A 59 -13.46 -4.02 10.76
CA ALA A 59 -14.27 -3.29 11.72
C ALA A 59 -15.17 -2.23 11.04
N ALA A 60 -14.66 -1.50 10.04
CA ALA A 60 -15.45 -0.56 9.24
C ALA A 60 -16.59 -1.28 8.47
N CYS A 61 -16.29 -2.40 7.82
CA CYS A 61 -17.27 -3.27 7.18
C CYS A 61 -18.39 -3.67 8.15
N LEU A 62 -18.04 -4.10 9.38
CA LEU A 62 -19.02 -4.50 10.39
C LEU A 62 -19.89 -3.33 10.85
N LEU A 63 -19.33 -2.11 10.94
CA LEU A 63 -20.11 -0.91 11.29
C LEU A 63 -21.15 -0.60 10.20
N HIS A 64 -20.76 -0.60 8.93
CA HIS A 64 -21.70 -0.38 7.83
C HIS A 64 -22.75 -1.51 7.73
N ALA A 65 -22.35 -2.76 7.94
CA ALA A 65 -23.28 -3.89 7.98
C ALA A 65 -24.27 -3.77 9.14
N ARG A 66 -23.81 -3.30 10.31
CA ARG A 66 -24.66 -3.02 11.47
C ARG A 66 -25.67 -1.91 11.17
N ASP A 67 -25.25 -0.84 10.48
CA ASP A 67 -26.14 0.25 10.10
C ASP A 67 -27.25 -0.26 9.17
N MET A 68 -26.90 -1.10 8.18
CA MET A 68 -27.86 -1.75 7.29
C MET A 68 -28.80 -2.72 8.04
N TRP A 69 -28.28 -3.44 9.04
CA TRP A 69 -29.09 -4.34 9.85
C TRP A 69 -30.16 -3.58 10.65
N HIS A 70 -29.82 -2.41 11.20
CA HIS A 70 -30.75 -1.61 12.01
C HIS A 70 -31.69 -0.72 11.20
N HIS A 71 -31.26 -0.19 10.06
CA HIS A 71 -32.01 0.82 9.31
C HIS A 71 -32.45 0.33 7.91
N GLY A 72 -32.11 -0.91 7.54
CA GLY A 72 -32.47 -1.51 6.27
C GLY A 72 -31.51 -1.18 5.12
N TRP A 73 -31.96 -1.47 3.90
CA TRP A 73 -31.19 -1.16 2.69
C TRP A 73 -31.13 0.36 2.46
N LEU A 74 -29.94 0.88 2.15
CA LEU A 74 -29.67 2.32 2.02
C LEU A 74 -29.99 3.10 3.32
N PRO A 75 -29.29 2.79 4.44
CA PRO A 75 -29.66 3.24 5.77
C PRO A 75 -29.49 4.77 5.99
N TYR A 76 -28.74 5.45 5.12
CA TYR A 76 -28.36 6.85 5.29
C TYR A 76 -29.38 7.82 4.66
N HIS A 77 -30.64 7.80 5.14
CA HIS A 77 -31.75 8.56 4.54
C HIS A 77 -31.54 10.07 4.47
N SER A 78 -30.73 10.65 5.37
CA SER A 78 -30.41 12.08 5.37
C SER A 78 -29.44 12.49 4.25
N ALA A 79 -28.78 11.52 3.61
CA ALA A 79 -27.81 11.78 2.54
C ALA A 79 -28.44 11.70 1.15
N PRO A 80 -27.93 12.48 0.17
CA PRO A 80 -28.29 12.31 -1.23
C PRO A 80 -28.09 10.86 -1.68
N LEU A 81 -28.97 10.38 -2.58
CA LEU A 81 -28.97 8.98 -3.03
C LEU A 81 -27.58 8.46 -3.47
N PRO A 82 -26.77 9.20 -4.26
CA PRO A 82 -25.44 8.72 -4.64
C PRO A 82 -24.51 8.45 -3.44
N LEU A 83 -24.58 9.31 -2.41
CA LEU A 83 -23.75 9.19 -1.22
C LEU A 83 -24.21 8.01 -0.33
N ASN A 84 -25.53 7.83 -0.19
CA ASN A 84 -26.09 6.69 0.53
C ASN A 84 -25.73 5.36 -0.17
N CYS A 85 -25.83 5.30 -1.50
CA CYS A 85 -25.38 4.16 -2.29
C CYS A 85 -23.88 3.88 -2.08
N TYR A 86 -23.05 4.92 -2.08
CA TYR A 86 -21.61 4.78 -1.84
C TYR A 86 -21.32 4.22 -0.43
N TRP A 87 -21.86 4.83 0.62
CA TRP A 87 -21.66 4.35 1.99
C TRP A 87 -22.21 2.94 2.22
N THR A 88 -23.28 2.56 1.52
CA THR A 88 -23.79 1.18 1.55
C THR A 88 -22.82 0.22 0.84
N ALA A 89 -22.23 0.64 -0.28
CA ALA A 89 -21.25 -0.17 -1.01
C ALA A 89 -19.94 -0.40 -0.22
N LEU A 90 -19.63 0.46 0.76
CA LEU A 90 -18.45 0.30 1.62
C LEU A 90 -18.40 -1.05 2.34
N VAL A 91 -19.54 -1.66 2.68
CA VAL A 91 -19.56 -3.02 3.25
C VAL A 91 -18.77 -4.00 2.40
N ILE A 92 -19.00 -3.98 1.08
CA ILE A 92 -18.35 -4.90 0.14
C ILE A 92 -16.90 -4.44 -0.10
N LEU A 93 -16.68 -3.14 -0.29
CA LEU A 93 -15.36 -2.60 -0.60
C LEU A 93 -14.37 -2.79 0.55
N ASP A 94 -14.80 -2.53 1.79
CA ASP A 94 -14.01 -2.72 3.00
C ASP A 94 -13.67 -4.19 3.22
N PHE A 95 -14.64 -5.09 3.00
CA PHE A 95 -14.40 -6.52 3.08
C PHE A 95 -13.37 -6.99 2.05
N ILE A 96 -13.48 -6.53 0.80
CA ILE A 96 -12.51 -6.83 -0.26
C ILE A 96 -11.12 -6.30 0.11
N ALA A 97 -11.03 -5.06 0.59
CA ALA A 97 -9.76 -4.46 1.02
C ALA A 97 -9.13 -5.25 2.17
N ALA A 98 -9.91 -5.62 3.20
CA ALA A 98 -9.46 -6.41 4.33
C ALA A 98 -8.89 -7.77 3.91
N VAL A 99 -9.60 -8.49 3.03
CA VAL A 99 -9.16 -9.81 2.53
C VAL A 99 -7.92 -9.68 1.63
N LEU A 100 -7.88 -8.68 0.75
CA LEU A 100 -6.74 -8.46 -0.13
C LEU A 100 -5.49 -8.05 0.64
N LEU A 101 -5.60 -7.27 1.72
CA LEU A 101 -4.45 -6.92 2.57
C LEU A 101 -3.76 -8.15 3.15
N LEU A 102 -4.52 -9.22 3.45
CA LEU A 102 -3.98 -10.47 3.99
C LEU A 102 -3.47 -11.42 2.89
N THR A 103 -4.19 -11.50 1.77
CA THR A 103 -3.93 -12.51 0.73
C THR A 103 -3.00 -12.02 -0.37
N ARG A 104 -3.07 -10.73 -0.72
CA ARG A 104 -2.29 -10.08 -1.79
C ARG A 104 -1.89 -8.67 -1.36
N PRO A 105 -0.93 -8.50 -0.43
CA PRO A 105 -0.65 -7.23 0.24
C PRO A 105 -0.47 -6.02 -0.68
N ARG A 106 0.13 -6.19 -1.88
CA ARG A 106 0.28 -5.10 -2.86
C ARG A 106 -1.07 -4.62 -3.42
N ALA A 107 -1.88 -5.56 -3.90
CA ALA A 107 -3.21 -5.27 -4.42
C ALA A 107 -4.14 -4.78 -3.31
N GLY A 108 -4.01 -5.37 -2.11
CA GLY A 108 -4.74 -4.95 -0.92
C GLY A 108 -4.40 -3.52 -0.50
N LEU A 109 -3.13 -3.14 -0.49
CA LEU A 109 -2.73 -1.78 -0.17
C LEU A 109 -3.26 -0.77 -1.19
N ALA A 110 -3.19 -1.09 -2.49
CA ALA A 110 -3.76 -0.26 -3.54
C ALA A 110 -5.28 -0.09 -3.38
N MET A 111 -6.01 -1.20 -3.18
CA MET A 111 -7.46 -1.17 -2.95
C MET A 111 -7.80 -0.36 -1.70
N ALA A 112 -7.09 -0.60 -0.60
CA ALA A 112 -7.33 0.08 0.66
C ALA A 112 -7.07 1.59 0.57
N LEU A 113 -6.05 2.03 -0.17
CA LEU A 113 -5.83 3.45 -0.46
C LEU A 113 -6.95 4.07 -1.31
N LEU A 114 -7.48 3.33 -2.29
CA LEU A 114 -8.60 3.80 -3.10
C LEU A 114 -9.88 3.96 -2.27
N VAL A 115 -10.21 2.96 -1.44
CA VAL A 115 -11.37 3.01 -0.55
C VAL A 115 -11.22 4.14 0.45
N MET A 116 -10.10 4.17 1.19
CA MET A 116 -9.88 5.17 2.23
C MET A 116 -9.81 6.61 1.66
N GLY A 117 -9.16 6.79 0.50
CA GLY A 117 -9.06 8.10 -0.14
C GLY A 117 -10.41 8.61 -0.63
N SER A 118 -11.23 7.74 -1.24
CA SER A 118 -12.58 8.12 -1.67
C SER A 118 -13.53 8.37 -0.48
N ASP A 119 -13.44 7.59 0.59
CA ASP A 119 -14.26 7.75 1.79
C ASP A 119 -13.93 9.07 2.51
N VAL A 120 -12.65 9.36 2.72
CA VAL A 120 -12.21 10.65 3.28
C VAL A 120 -12.73 11.80 2.43
N ALA A 121 -12.57 11.74 1.11
CA ALA A 121 -13.02 12.82 0.22
C ALA A 121 -14.54 13.05 0.33
N LEU A 122 -15.34 11.98 0.33
CA LEU A 122 -16.78 12.09 0.46
C LEU A 122 -17.23 12.50 1.86
N ASN A 123 -16.51 12.13 2.92
CA ASN A 123 -16.83 12.55 4.29
C ASN A 123 -16.42 14.01 4.54
N VAL A 124 -15.34 14.50 3.93
CA VAL A 124 -15.00 15.93 3.88
C VAL A 124 -16.12 16.70 3.19
N PHE A 125 -16.54 16.27 1.99
CA PHE A 125 -17.64 16.88 1.25
C PHE A 125 -18.97 16.84 2.04
N ALA A 126 -19.30 15.69 2.63
CA ALA A 126 -20.51 15.54 3.44
C ALA A 126 -20.51 16.46 4.68
N ARG A 127 -19.34 16.74 5.26
CA ARG A 127 -19.20 17.65 6.41
C ARG A 127 -19.30 19.12 6.01
N PHE A 128 -18.55 19.55 5.00
CA PHE A 128 -18.39 20.97 4.69
C PHE A 128 -19.42 21.49 3.69
N ASP A 129 -19.79 20.70 2.70
CA ASP A 129 -20.74 21.12 1.65
C ASP A 129 -22.17 20.73 2.02
N LEU A 130 -22.38 19.48 2.44
CA LEU A 130 -23.72 18.98 2.75
C LEU A 130 -24.14 19.17 4.22
N HIS A 131 -23.21 19.55 5.10
CA HIS A 131 -23.47 19.79 6.52
C HIS A 131 -24.11 18.58 7.24
N LEU A 132 -23.85 17.35 6.79
CA LEU A 132 -24.42 16.11 7.34
C LEU A 132 -23.69 15.63 8.61
N ILE A 133 -22.40 15.97 8.73
CA ILE A 133 -21.50 15.44 9.76
C ILE A 133 -21.00 16.60 10.64
N GLN A 134 -21.88 17.36 11.29
CA GLN A 134 -21.48 18.55 12.07
C GLN A 134 -21.14 18.28 13.54
N HIS A 135 -21.69 17.22 14.11
CA HIS A 135 -21.49 16.86 15.51
C HIS A 135 -20.01 16.55 15.81
N ALA A 136 -19.58 16.79 17.05
CA ALA A 136 -18.19 16.64 17.46
C ALA A 136 -17.63 15.23 17.18
N GLY A 137 -18.44 14.19 17.42
CA GLY A 137 -18.06 12.80 17.12
C GLY A 137 -17.70 12.58 15.65
N GLY A 138 -18.45 13.18 14.72
CA GLY A 138 -18.17 13.08 13.30
C GLY A 138 -16.87 13.79 12.89
N ALA A 139 -16.53 14.90 13.55
CA ALA A 139 -15.24 15.56 13.35
C ALA A 139 -14.07 14.69 13.83
N THR A 140 -14.22 14.05 14.99
CA THR A 140 -13.22 13.14 15.55
C THR A 140 -13.00 11.92 14.65
N LEU A 141 -14.08 11.34 14.12
CA LEU A 141 -14.00 10.22 13.18
C LEU A 141 -13.30 10.64 11.88
N LEU A 142 -13.64 11.80 11.31
CA LEU A 142 -12.97 12.30 10.11
C LEU A 142 -11.47 12.54 10.34
N LEU A 143 -11.08 13.06 11.50
CA LEU A 143 -9.67 13.22 11.86
C LEU A 143 -8.97 11.86 11.96
N ALA A 144 -9.60 10.87 12.60
CA ALA A 144 -9.06 9.52 12.69
C ALA A 144 -8.88 8.88 11.29
N GLN A 145 -9.86 9.07 10.40
CA GLN A 145 -9.80 8.64 9.00
C GLN A 145 -8.62 9.29 8.25
N LEU A 146 -8.43 10.61 8.39
CA LEU A 146 -7.30 11.32 7.79
C LEU A 146 -5.94 10.82 8.30
N LEU A 147 -5.82 10.60 9.61
CA LEU A 147 -4.60 10.06 10.22
C LEU A 147 -4.31 8.64 9.71
N PHE A 148 -5.35 7.80 9.65
CA PHE A 148 -5.23 6.44 9.13
C PHE A 148 -4.84 6.43 7.64
N PHE A 149 -5.46 7.26 6.81
CA PHE A 149 -5.10 7.43 5.40
C PHE A 149 -3.66 7.92 5.22
N GLY A 150 -3.22 8.87 6.03
CA GLY A 150 -1.85 9.37 6.04
C GLY A 150 -0.83 8.28 6.39
N LEU A 151 -1.12 7.47 7.42
CA LEU A 151 -0.30 6.33 7.80
C LEU A 151 -0.20 5.29 6.66
N MET A 152 -1.32 4.93 6.05
CA MET A 152 -1.35 3.99 4.93
C MET A 152 -0.57 4.50 3.72
N SER A 153 -0.70 5.79 3.42
CA SER A 153 0.03 6.44 2.32
C SER A 153 1.53 6.44 2.58
N ALA A 154 1.96 6.73 3.81
CA ALA A 154 3.36 6.65 4.20
C ALA A 154 3.92 5.24 4.04
N VAL A 155 3.16 4.22 4.45
CA VAL A 155 3.54 2.80 4.24
C VAL A 155 3.66 2.47 2.75
N ALA A 156 2.71 2.90 1.92
CA ALA A 156 2.74 2.63 0.49
C ALA A 156 3.94 3.29 -0.21
N LEU A 157 4.27 4.54 0.15
CA LEU A 157 5.45 5.24 -0.35
C LEU A 157 6.75 4.54 0.11
N TYR A 158 6.80 4.12 1.36
CA TYR A 158 7.93 3.38 1.91
C TYR A 158 8.22 2.09 1.12
N PHE A 159 7.17 1.32 0.80
CA PHE A 159 7.33 0.11 0.00
C PHE A 159 7.66 0.41 -1.45
N SER A 160 7.06 1.45 -2.06
CA SER A 160 7.29 1.82 -3.47
C SER A 160 8.74 2.21 -3.76
N GLY A 161 9.46 2.75 -2.77
CA GLY A 161 10.88 3.11 -2.89
C GLY A 161 11.88 1.95 -2.81
N ARG A 162 11.44 0.71 -2.52
CA ARG A 162 12.34 -0.45 -2.41
C ARG A 162 12.48 -1.21 -3.73
N PRO A 163 13.69 -1.72 -4.07
CA PRO A 163 13.87 -2.60 -5.22
C PRO A 163 13.06 -3.90 -5.08
N GLU A 164 12.56 -4.47 -6.18
CA GLU A 164 11.72 -5.69 -6.19
C GLU A 164 12.36 -6.88 -5.44
N ALA A 165 13.69 -7.02 -5.50
CA ALA A 165 14.43 -8.08 -4.84
C ALA A 165 14.29 -8.05 -3.30
N ASP A 166 14.20 -6.85 -2.71
CA ASP A 166 13.99 -6.68 -1.26
C ASP A 166 12.52 -6.87 -0.89
N GLN A 167 11.58 -6.56 -1.79
CA GLN A 167 10.15 -6.71 -1.54
C GLN A 167 9.71 -8.18 -1.49
N ALA A 168 10.31 -9.06 -2.30
CA ALA A 168 9.99 -10.48 -2.33
C ALA A 168 10.35 -11.19 -1.00
N ASN A 169 11.52 -10.90 -0.44
CA ASN A 169 11.98 -11.48 0.84
C ASN A 169 11.18 -11.00 2.07
N LEU A 170 10.50 -9.85 2.00
CA LEU A 170 9.68 -9.31 3.10
C LEU A 170 8.30 -10.00 3.18
N ILE A 171 7.73 -10.37 2.02
CA ILE A 171 6.38 -10.94 1.92
C ILE A 171 6.43 -12.46 2.14
N THR A 172 7.41 -13.13 1.52
CA THR A 172 7.73 -14.54 1.76
C THR A 172 9.15 -14.60 2.29
N PRO A 173 9.37 -14.57 3.63
CA PRO A 173 10.67 -14.95 4.14
C PRO A 173 10.91 -16.36 3.62
N ASN A 174 11.97 -16.55 2.83
CA ASN A 174 12.42 -17.89 2.50
C ASN A 174 12.66 -18.58 3.84
N ASP A 175 11.80 -19.54 4.19
CA ASP A 175 12.07 -20.42 5.31
C ASP A 175 13.35 -21.21 4.95
N PRO A 176 14.35 -21.26 5.86
CA PRO A 176 15.60 -21.99 5.63
C PRO A 176 15.39 -23.51 5.53
#